data_AF-A0A2E3FIQ6-F1
#
_entry.id   AF-A0A2E3FIQ6-F1
#
_cell.length_a   1.000
_cell.length_b   1.000
_cell.length_c   1.000
_cell.angle_alpha   90.00
_cell.angle_beta   90.00
_cell.angle_gamma   90.00
#
_symmetry.space_group_name_H-M   'P 1'
#
loop_
_entity.id
_entity.type
_entity.pdbx_description
1 polymer ?
#
loop_
_entity_poly.entity_id
_entity_poly.type
_entity_poly.pdbx_seq_one_letter_code
_entity_poly.pdbx_strand_id
1 'polypeptide(L)'
;MAFALNLAYLGLPRFRYRERISKYANEALSGLGQVNGGLCRTGWYLTLQRLALVPGDKTVLHDGKVPNELWGIAYKVIFERKFDIMFSIVACLFMGALIVLGVAHEINYLDGTVAYFTSELIHWWYWVHIALGLLPPIFVWMGRSVVSGGMEYIDANIDNMKKSMQADVQKAELPPH
;
A
#
# COMPACT_ATOMS: atom_id res chain seq x y z
N MET A 1 17.33 9.12 15.58
CA MET A 1 16.07 8.34 15.63
C MET A 1 15.44 8.15 14.25
N ALA A 2 15.12 9.23 13.51
CA ALA A 2 14.48 9.14 12.19
C ALA A 2 15.26 8.32 11.14
N PHE A 3 16.60 8.40 11.13
CA PHE A 3 17.44 7.55 10.26
C PHE A 3 17.21 6.06 10.51
N ALA A 4 17.25 5.62 11.77
CA ALA A 4 17.02 4.22 12.16
C ALA A 4 15.58 3.76 11.88
N LEU A 5 14.58 4.64 12.04
CA LEU A 5 13.19 4.34 11.71
C LEU A 5 12.98 4.10 10.21
N ASN A 6 13.57 4.94 9.35
CA ASN A 6 13.50 4.76 7.90
C ASN A 6 14.27 3.50 7.46
N LEU A 7 15.42 3.21 8.06
CA LEU A 7 16.19 1.99 7.80
C LEU A 7 15.45 0.73 8.24
N ALA A 8 14.84 0.75 9.43
CA ALA A 8 13.99 -0.32 9.92
C ALA A 8 12.78 -0.51 9.01
N TYR A 9 12.17 0.57 8.53
CA TYR A 9 11.07 0.52 7.57
C TYR A 9 11.48 -0.14 6.24
N LEU A 10 12.68 0.15 5.72
CA LEU A 10 13.23 -0.53 4.55
C LEU A 10 13.48 -2.02 4.78
N GLY A 11 13.81 -2.41 6.02
CA GLY A 11 14.05 -3.80 6.40
C GLY A 11 12.79 -4.60 6.73
N LEU A 12 11.64 -3.95 6.93
CA LEU A 12 10.39 -4.67 7.16
C LEU A 12 10.02 -5.44 5.89
N PRO A 13 9.70 -6.74 5.99
CA PRO A 13 9.09 -7.46 4.88
C PRO A 13 7.81 -6.68 4.58
N ARG A 14 7.83 -5.94 3.46
CA ARG A 14 6.76 -5.01 3.06
C ARG A 14 5.46 -5.63 3.48
N PHE A 15 4.69 -4.93 4.29
CA PHE A 15 3.35 -5.37 4.65
C PHE A 15 2.75 -5.92 3.39
N ARG A 16 2.48 -7.22 3.41
CA ARG A 16 2.26 -8.01 2.22
C ARG A 16 0.86 -7.68 1.71
N TYR A 17 0.58 -6.41 1.44
CA TYR A 17 -0.74 -5.84 1.21
C TYR A 17 -1.34 -6.52 -0.03
N ARG A 18 -0.51 -6.71 -1.07
CA ARG A 18 -0.83 -7.51 -2.25
C ARG A 18 -1.17 -8.95 -1.88
N GLU A 19 -0.32 -9.63 -1.13
CA GLU A 19 -0.57 -11.02 -0.73
C GLU A 19 -1.78 -11.13 0.19
N ARG A 20 -2.04 -10.17 1.06
CA ARG A 20 -3.19 -10.13 1.97
C ARG A 20 -4.48 -9.91 1.22
N ILE A 21 -4.52 -8.94 0.31
CA ILE A 21 -5.68 -8.67 -0.55
C ILE A 21 -5.91 -9.87 -1.48
N SER A 22 -4.87 -10.41 -2.11
CA SER A 22 -4.96 -11.59 -2.97
C SER A 22 -5.41 -12.82 -2.19
N LYS A 23 -4.83 -13.10 -1.02
CA LYS A 23 -5.23 -14.21 -0.15
C LYS A 23 -6.69 -14.08 0.27
N TYR A 24 -7.10 -12.89 0.71
CA TYR A 24 -8.49 -12.63 1.11
C TYR A 24 -9.45 -12.79 -0.08
N ALA A 25 -9.09 -12.29 -1.26
CA ALA A 25 -9.88 -12.48 -2.49
C ALA A 25 -9.97 -13.96 -2.90
N ASN A 26 -8.90 -14.75 -2.76
CA ASN A 26 -8.89 -16.18 -3.04
C ASN A 26 -9.76 -16.96 -2.04
N GLU A 27 -9.67 -16.65 -0.75
CA GLU A 27 -10.49 -17.23 0.31
C GLU A 27 -11.98 -16.93 0.05
N ALA A 28 -12.29 -15.68 -0.25
CA ALA A 28 -13.62 -15.22 -0.68
C ALA A 28 -14.18 -16.00 -1.87
N LEU A 29 -13.41 -16.13 -2.96
CA LEU A 29 -13.81 -16.89 -4.15
C LEU A 29 -13.99 -18.38 -3.84
N SER A 30 -13.11 -18.97 -3.04
CA SER A 30 -13.23 -20.38 -2.66
C SER A 30 -14.48 -20.67 -1.82
N GLY A 31 -14.91 -19.70 -1.00
CA GLY A 31 -16.12 -19.79 -0.18
C GLY A 31 -17.43 -19.73 -0.97
N LEU A 32 -17.39 -19.36 -2.24
CA LEU A 32 -18.59 -19.24 -3.10
C LEU A 32 -18.98 -20.56 -3.81
N GLY A 33 -18.18 -21.62 -3.71
CA GLY A 33 -18.47 -22.92 -4.32
C GLY A 33 -18.42 -22.93 -5.86
N GLN A 34 -19.15 -23.84 -6.52
CA GLN A 34 -19.26 -23.85 -7.98
C GLN A 34 -20.12 -22.68 -8.46
N VAL A 35 -19.46 -21.62 -8.95
CA VAL A 35 -20.11 -20.45 -9.53
C VAL A 35 -20.63 -20.80 -10.95
N ASN A 36 -21.93 -20.63 -11.19
CA ASN A 36 -22.54 -20.85 -12.51
C ASN A 36 -21.88 -19.97 -13.59
N GLY A 37 -21.69 -20.50 -14.80
CA GLY A 37 -20.93 -19.84 -15.88
C GLY A 37 -21.44 -18.45 -16.31
N GLY A 38 -22.70 -18.10 -16.00
CA GLY A 38 -23.25 -16.75 -16.20
C GLY A 38 -22.70 -15.71 -15.22
N LEU A 39 -22.49 -16.08 -13.96
CA LEU A 39 -21.95 -15.21 -12.91
C LEU A 39 -20.46 -14.91 -13.13
N CYS A 40 -19.73 -15.83 -13.77
CA CYS A 40 -18.31 -15.67 -14.12
C CYS A 40 -18.05 -14.53 -15.12
N ARG A 41 -19.08 -14.00 -15.79
CA ARG A 41 -18.94 -12.90 -16.77
C ARG A 41 -19.28 -11.52 -16.20
N THR A 42 -19.69 -11.44 -14.95
CA THR A 42 -20.05 -10.17 -14.31
C THR A 42 -18.81 -9.33 -14.05
N GLY A 43 -18.95 -8.00 -14.13
CA GLY A 43 -17.83 -7.06 -13.93
C GLY A 43 -17.20 -7.19 -12.55
N TRP A 44 -17.98 -7.53 -11.53
CA TRP A 44 -17.50 -7.75 -10.17
C TRP A 44 -16.70 -9.05 -10.03
N TYR A 45 -17.10 -10.16 -10.68
CA TYR A 45 -16.36 -11.44 -10.61
C TYR A 45 -14.98 -11.28 -11.23
N LEU A 46 -14.94 -10.63 -12.40
CA LEU A 46 -13.69 -10.30 -13.08
C LEU A 46 -12.80 -9.40 -12.22
N THR A 47 -13.37 -8.50 -11.41
CA THR A 47 -12.61 -7.63 -10.53
C THR A 47 -12.04 -8.38 -9.32
N LEU A 48 -12.82 -9.27 -8.72
CA LEU A 48 -12.38 -10.15 -7.63
C LEU A 48 -11.30 -11.13 -8.09
N GLN A 49 -11.49 -11.72 -9.27
CA GLN A 49 -10.49 -12.58 -9.90
C GLN A 49 -9.20 -11.82 -10.21
N ARG A 50 -9.29 -10.56 -10.66
CA ARG A 50 -8.11 -9.69 -10.84
C ARG A 50 -7.37 -9.42 -9.53
N LEU A 51 -8.09 -9.15 -8.44
CA LEU A 51 -7.49 -8.93 -7.12
C LEU A 51 -6.83 -10.22 -6.58
N ALA A 52 -7.45 -11.37 -6.81
CA ALA A 52 -6.89 -12.69 -6.48
C ALA A 52 -5.60 -13.00 -7.25
N LEU A 53 -5.49 -12.53 -8.49
CA LEU A 53 -4.34 -12.73 -9.38
C LEU A 53 -3.20 -11.71 -9.18
N VAL A 54 -3.32 -10.74 -8.27
CA VAL A 54 -2.23 -9.78 -8.00
C VAL A 54 -1.04 -10.57 -7.42
N PRO A 55 0.08 -10.72 -8.15
CA PRO A 55 1.15 -11.56 -7.67
C PRO A 55 1.86 -10.91 -6.49
N GLY A 56 2.18 -11.73 -5.48
CA GLY A 56 3.15 -11.40 -4.44
C GLY A 56 4.55 -11.46 -5.04
N ASP A 57 5.24 -10.32 -5.09
CA ASP A 57 6.65 -10.07 -5.48
C ASP A 57 7.21 -10.70 -6.77
N LYS A 58 6.45 -11.55 -7.47
CA LYS A 58 6.85 -12.15 -8.74
C LYS A 58 6.37 -11.27 -9.89
N THR A 59 7.34 -10.86 -10.69
CA THR A 59 7.39 -10.01 -11.89
C THR A 59 6.39 -10.31 -13.02
N VAL A 60 5.21 -10.84 -12.73
CA VAL A 60 4.14 -10.96 -13.73
C VAL A 60 3.26 -9.73 -13.58
N LEU A 61 3.53 -8.72 -14.41
CA LEU A 61 2.61 -7.61 -14.66
C LEU A 61 1.34 -8.18 -15.28
N HIS A 62 0.44 -8.71 -14.46
CA HIS A 62 -0.93 -8.84 -14.91
C HIS A 62 -1.54 -7.46 -14.91
N ASP A 63 -2.09 -7.10 -16.08
CA ASP A 63 -2.80 -5.85 -16.39
C ASP A 63 -4.16 -5.75 -15.65
N GLY A 64 -4.21 -6.30 -14.43
CA GLY A 64 -5.34 -6.23 -13.52
C GLY A 64 -5.42 -4.82 -12.97
N LYS A 65 -6.13 -3.95 -13.68
CA LYS A 65 -6.43 -2.59 -13.20
C LYS A 65 -7.10 -2.68 -11.83
N VAL A 66 -6.39 -2.23 -10.79
CA VAL A 66 -6.96 -2.01 -9.46
C VAL A 66 -8.13 -1.02 -9.58
N PRO A 67 -9.26 -1.23 -8.87
CA PRO A 67 -10.41 -0.33 -8.92
C PRO A 67 -10.01 1.13 -8.72
N ASN A 68 -10.76 2.06 -9.33
CA ASN A 68 -10.51 3.50 -9.21
C ASN A 68 -11.07 4.11 -7.91
N GLU A 69 -11.18 3.30 -6.86
CA GLU A 69 -11.59 3.76 -5.54
C GLU A 69 -10.44 4.44 -4.81
N LEU A 70 -10.73 5.21 -3.77
CA LEU A 70 -9.72 5.96 -3.00
C LEU A 70 -8.57 5.08 -2.51
N TRP A 71 -8.87 3.88 -2.01
CA TRP A 71 -7.85 2.91 -1.59
C TRP A 71 -7.01 2.39 -2.77
N GLY A 72 -7.64 2.20 -3.93
CA GLY A 72 -6.98 1.76 -5.15
C GLY A 72 -6.08 2.84 -5.76
N ILE A 73 -6.47 4.11 -5.68
CA ILE A 73 -5.65 5.26 -6.06
C ILE A 73 -4.44 5.38 -5.12
N ALA A 74 -4.68 5.34 -3.80
CA ALA A 74 -3.61 5.37 -2.81
C ALA A 74 -2.61 4.23 -3.03
N TYR A 75 -3.10 3.03 -3.35
CA TYR A 75 -2.28 1.89 -3.71
C TYR A 75 -1.40 2.13 -4.95
N LYS A 76 -2.00 2.59 -6.07
CA LYS A 76 -1.29 2.86 -7.34
C LYS A 76 -0.19 3.90 -7.18
N VAL A 77 -0.50 4.97 -6.45
CA VAL A 77 0.42 6.11 -6.31
C VAL A 77 1.57 5.77 -5.36
N ILE A 78 1.26 5.18 -4.20
CA ILE A 78 2.24 5.08 -3.10
C ILE A 78 3.01 3.77 -3.18
N PHE A 79 2.32 2.66 -3.38
CA PHE A 79 2.90 1.33 -3.19
C PHE A 79 3.30 0.65 -4.51
N GLU A 80 2.49 0.82 -5.57
CA GLU A 80 2.81 0.25 -6.89
C GLU A 80 4.03 0.91 -7.53
N ARG A 81 4.11 2.24 -7.48
CA ARG A 81 5.28 3.01 -7.94
C ARG A 81 6.47 2.97 -6.96
N LYS A 82 6.36 2.24 -5.85
CA LYS A 82 7.38 2.16 -4.79
C LYS A 82 7.81 3.55 -4.26
N PHE A 83 6.88 4.50 -4.23
CA PHE A 83 7.15 5.86 -3.77
C PHE A 83 7.56 5.88 -2.30
N ASP A 84 6.93 5.02 -1.49
CA ASP A 84 7.27 4.77 -0.09
C ASP A 84 8.76 4.41 0.11
N ILE A 85 9.31 3.53 -0.73
CA ILE A 85 10.72 3.13 -0.70
C ILE A 85 11.60 4.27 -1.17
N MET A 86 11.29 4.87 -2.31
CA MET A 86 12.12 5.92 -2.88
C MET A 86 12.25 7.07 -1.89
N PHE A 87 11.15 7.46 -1.25
CA PHE A 87 11.15 8.49 -0.22
C PHE A 87 11.97 8.07 1.01
N SER A 88 11.81 6.84 1.50
CA SER A 88 12.56 6.33 2.66
C SER A 88 14.07 6.25 2.39
N ILE A 89 14.49 5.87 1.18
CA ILE A 89 15.90 5.86 0.76
C ILE A 89 16.46 7.29 0.73
N VAL A 90 15.76 8.21 0.08
CA VAL A 90 16.17 9.62 0.01
C VAL A 90 16.26 10.23 1.40
N ALA A 91 15.28 9.94 2.27
CA ALA A 91 15.30 10.36 3.67
C ALA A 91 16.51 9.77 4.42
N CYS A 92 16.79 8.48 4.29
CA CYS A 92 17.97 7.86 4.90
C CYS A 92 19.27 8.52 4.44
N LEU A 93 19.46 8.71 3.13
CA LEU A 93 20.67 9.34 2.57
C LEU A 93 20.83 10.78 3.07
N PHE A 94 19.75 11.55 3.04
CA PHE A 94 19.72 12.92 3.50
C PHE A 94 20.08 13.03 4.99
N MET A 95 19.49 12.18 5.83
CA MET A 95 19.75 12.13 7.25
C MET A 95 21.19 11.67 7.56
N GLY A 96 21.70 10.69 6.82
CA GLY A 96 23.09 10.25 6.93
C GLY A 96 24.07 11.37 6.59
N ALA A 97 23.81 12.13 5.52
CA ALA A 97 24.61 13.28 5.15
C ALA A 97 24.60 14.37 6.24
N LEU A 98 23.44 14.69 6.80
CA LEU A 98 23.34 15.67 7.88
C LEU A 98 24.10 15.26 9.15
N ILE A 99 24.09 13.97 9.50
CA ILE A 99 24.89 13.46 10.63
C ILE A 99 26.38 13.64 10.36
N VAL A 100 26.87 13.26 9.18
CA VAL A 100 28.29 13.42 8.81
C VAL A 100 28.71 14.89 8.85
N LEU A 101 27.89 15.78 8.28
CA LEU A 101 28.16 17.21 8.27
C LEU A 101 28.14 17.81 9.69
N GLY A 102 27.19 17.39 10.53
CA GLY A 102 27.10 17.84 11.92
C GLY A 102 28.30 17.40 12.75
N VAL A 103 28.77 16.16 12.59
CA VAL A 103 29.99 15.68 13.25
C VAL A 103 31.20 16.46 12.75
N ALA A 104 31.33 16.67 11.44
CA ALA A 104 32.45 17.41 10.85
C ALA A 104 32.51 18.88 11.32
N HIS A 105 31.34 19.50 11.53
CA HIS A 105 31.23 20.83 12.13
C HIS A 105 31.74 20.84 13.59
N GLU A 106 31.28 19.90 14.41
CA GLU A 106 31.65 19.83 15.84
C GLU A 106 33.15 19.64 16.07
N ILE A 107 33.82 18.85 15.20
CA ILE A 107 35.27 18.63 15.27
C ILE A 107 36.09 19.72 14.54
N ASN A 108 35.44 20.77 14.03
CA ASN A 108 36.04 21.85 13.23
C ASN A 108 36.87 21.36 12.03
N TYR A 109 36.48 20.23 11.43
CA TYR A 109 37.24 19.62 10.33
C TYR A 109 36.92 20.26 8.97
N LEU A 110 35.78 20.96 8.86
CA LEU A 110 35.35 21.62 7.62
C LEU A 110 34.81 23.03 7.91
N ASP A 111 35.63 24.06 7.73
CA ASP A 111 35.22 25.47 7.87
C ASP A 111 34.02 25.83 6.97
N GLY A 112 33.87 25.16 5.83
CA GLY A 112 32.73 25.32 4.93
C GLY A 112 31.39 24.85 5.50
N THR A 113 31.37 24.05 6.57
CA THR A 113 30.12 23.58 7.20
C THR A 113 29.48 24.63 8.10
N VAL A 114 30.24 25.64 8.54
CA VAL A 114 29.77 26.69 9.46
C VAL A 114 28.58 27.47 8.89
N ALA A 115 28.55 27.69 7.57
CA ALA A 115 27.45 28.37 6.89
C ALA A 115 26.12 27.57 6.91
N TYR A 116 26.18 26.25 7.09
CA TYR A 116 25.01 25.36 7.04
C TYR A 116 24.46 25.00 8.42
N PHE A 117 25.22 25.29 9.48
CA PHE A 117 24.87 25.04 10.88
C PHE A 117 24.78 26.35 11.68
N THR A 118 24.18 27.39 11.10
CA THR A 118 23.78 28.57 11.88
C THR A 118 22.64 28.22 12.84
N SER A 119 22.49 28.97 13.94
CA SER A 119 21.48 28.70 14.97
C SER A 119 20.06 28.59 14.44
N GLU A 120 19.72 29.36 13.40
CA GLU A 120 18.40 29.30 12.74
C GLU A 120 18.23 28.06 11.85
N LEU A 121 19.26 27.69 11.07
CA LEU A 121 19.22 26.52 10.20
C LEU A 121 19.14 25.22 11.00
N ILE A 122 19.80 25.15 12.17
CA ILE A 122 19.73 23.98 13.06
C ILE A 122 18.29 23.70 13.49
N HIS A 123 17.52 24.74 13.86
CA HIS A 123 16.11 24.58 14.21
C HIS A 123 15.29 24.04 13.04
N TRP A 124 15.54 24.54 11.83
CA TRP A 124 14.89 24.03 10.63
C TRP A 124 15.22 22.55 10.37
N TRP A 125 16.50 22.18 10.45
CA TRP A 125 16.95 20.79 10.27
C TRP A 125 16.35 19.83 11.30
N TYR A 126 16.19 20.28 12.54
CA TYR A 126 15.53 19.52 13.60
C TYR A 126 14.07 19.20 13.26
N TRP A 127 13.31 20.18 12.77
CA TRP A 127 11.91 19.95 12.35
C TRP A 127 11.81 19.04 11.13
N VAL A 128 12.71 19.19 10.16
CA VAL A 128 12.80 18.27 9.01
C VAL A 128 13.09 16.84 9.49
N HIS A 129 14.00 16.65 10.45
CA HIS A 129 14.29 15.35 11.05
C HIS A 129 13.06 14.71 11.69
N ILE A 130 12.27 15.48 12.44
CA ILE A 130 11.02 15.00 13.04
C ILE A 130 10.04 14.59 11.95
N ALA A 131 9.81 15.45 10.95
CA ALA A 131 8.89 15.16 9.85
C ALA A 131 9.29 13.87 9.11
N LEU A 132 10.58 13.70 8.81
CA LEU A 132 11.12 12.49 8.18
C LEU A 132 11.03 11.25 9.08
N GLY A 133 11.04 11.41 10.40
CA GLY A 133 10.84 10.33 11.36
C GLY A 133 9.39 9.86 11.46
N LEU A 134 8.42 10.73 11.17
CA LEU A 134 6.98 10.40 11.19
C LEU A 134 6.49 9.72 9.91
N LEU A 135 7.25 9.84 8.81
CA LEU A 135 6.86 9.27 7.53
C LEU A 135 6.70 7.75 7.53
N PRO A 136 7.62 6.94 8.10
CA PRO A 136 7.43 5.50 8.16
C PRO A 136 6.12 5.10 8.87
N PRO A 137 5.81 5.60 10.09
CA PRO A 137 4.49 5.37 10.70
C PRO A 137 3.30 5.77 9.81
N ILE A 138 3.38 6.90 9.09
CA ILE A 138 2.34 7.33 8.16
C ILE A 138 2.17 6.31 7.02
N PHE A 139 3.26 5.85 6.40
CA PHE A 139 3.18 4.85 5.35
C PHE A 139 2.62 3.51 5.84
N VAL A 140 2.97 3.08 7.06
CA VAL A 140 2.36 1.92 7.71
C VAL A 140 0.84 2.10 7.84
N TRP A 141 0.41 3.25 8.36
CA TRP A 141 -1.00 3.56 8.55
C TRP A 141 -1.75 3.59 7.21
N MET A 142 -1.21 4.27 6.20
CA MET A 142 -1.81 4.33 4.86
C MET A 142 -1.93 2.95 4.23
N GLY A 143 -0.91 2.11 4.38
CA GLY A 143 -0.94 0.75 3.84
C GLY A 143 -1.97 -0.14 4.54
N ARG A 144 -2.17 0.05 5.85
CA ARG A 144 -3.28 -0.60 6.57
C ARG A 144 -4.64 -0.15 6.03
N SER A 145 -4.83 1.14 5.78
CA SER A 145 -6.06 1.69 5.18
C SER A 145 -6.32 1.13 3.80
N VAL A 146 -5.27 0.95 2.98
CA VAL A 146 -5.36 0.32 1.65
C VAL A 146 -5.83 -1.14 1.77
N VAL A 147 -5.31 -1.90 2.73
CA VAL A 147 -5.77 -3.29 2.96
C VAL A 147 -7.21 -3.33 3.45
N SER A 148 -7.59 -2.47 4.40
CA SER A 148 -8.98 -2.39 4.90
C SER A 148 -9.94 -2.08 3.77
N GLY A 149 -9.66 -1.03 2.99
CA GLY A 149 -10.51 -0.67 1.85
C GLY A 149 -10.58 -1.75 0.79
N GLY A 150 -9.47 -2.45 0.52
CA GLY A 150 -9.45 -3.60 -0.39
C GLY A 150 -10.31 -4.77 0.11
N MET A 151 -10.29 -5.06 1.41
CA MET A 151 -11.12 -6.11 2.03
C MET A 151 -12.59 -5.73 2.04
N GLU A 152 -12.93 -4.51 2.46
CA GLU A 152 -14.30 -3.98 2.44
C GLU A 152 -14.89 -3.99 1.03
N TYR A 153 -14.09 -3.63 0.02
CA TYR A 153 -14.48 -3.72 -1.37
C TYR A 153 -14.78 -5.17 -1.80
N ILE A 154 -13.93 -6.11 -1.40
CA ILE A 154 -14.13 -7.54 -1.68
C ILE A 154 -15.44 -8.03 -1.02
N ASP A 155 -15.66 -7.71 0.25
CA ASP A 155 -16.86 -8.12 0.99
C ASP A 155 -18.13 -7.56 0.36
N ALA A 156 -18.14 -6.27 0.01
CA ALA A 156 -19.27 -5.63 -0.66
C ALA A 156 -19.60 -6.30 -1.99
N ASN A 157 -18.57 -6.69 -2.77
CA ASN A 157 -18.79 -7.41 -4.01
C ASN A 157 -19.34 -8.82 -3.78
N ILE A 158 -18.81 -9.58 -2.81
CA ILE A 158 -19.32 -10.93 -2.45
C ILE A 158 -20.77 -10.88 -2.02
N ASP A 159 -21.15 -9.90 -1.20
CA ASP A 159 -22.54 -9.77 -0.76
C ASP A 159 -23.48 -9.48 -1.92
N ASN A 160 -23.04 -8.67 -2.89
CA ASN A 160 -23.76 -8.48 -4.14
C ASN A 160 -23.82 -9.78 -4.96
N MET A 161 -22.79 -10.64 -4.93
CA MET A 161 -22.84 -11.98 -5.54
C MET A 161 -23.91 -12.85 -4.91
N LYS A 162 -23.93 -12.95 -3.58
CA LYS A 162 -24.89 -13.78 -2.86
C LYS A 162 -26.32 -13.35 -3.14
N LYS A 163 -26.58 -12.03 -3.17
CA LYS A 163 -27.89 -11.47 -3.52
C LYS A 163 -28.30 -11.81 -4.96
N SER A 164 -27.39 -11.69 -5.91
CA SER A 164 -27.69 -12.02 -7.32
C SER A 164 -27.91 -13.52 -7.53
N MET A 165 -27.12 -14.39 -6.87
CA MET A 165 -27.33 -15.83 -6.88
C MET A 165 -28.70 -16.22 -6.31
N GLN A 166 -29.11 -15.62 -5.19
CA GLN A 166 -30.43 -15.85 -4.60
C GLN A 166 -31.56 -15.39 -5.53
N ALA A 167 -31.41 -14.25 -6.19
CA ALA A 167 -32.39 -13.74 -7.15
C ALA A 167 -32.52 -14.64 -8.39
N ASP A 168 -31.42 -15.20 -8.89
CA ASP A 168 -31.43 -16.11 -10.03
C ASP A 168 -32.07 -17.46 -9.66
N VAL A 169 -31.84 -17.98 -8.45
CA VAL A 169 -32.52 -19.18 -7.94
C VAL A 169 -34.03 -18.94 -7.83
N GLN A 170 -34.45 -17.81 -7.25
CA GLN A 170 -35.88 -17.47 -7.14
C GLN A 170 -36.57 -17.33 -8.50
N LYS A 171 -35.88 -16.78 -9.51
CA LYS A 171 -36.43 -16.70 -10.88
C LYS A 171 -36.55 -18.06 -11.55
N ALA A 172 -35.65 -19.00 -11.25
CA ALA A 172 -35.71 -20.36 -11.79
C ALA A 172 -36.83 -21.21 -11.18
N GLU A 173 -37.27 -20.89 -9.95
CA GLU A 173 -38.35 -21.58 -9.24
C GLU A 173 -39.76 -21.09 -9.62
N LEU A 174 -39.89 -19.93 -10.27
CA LEU A 174 -41.17 -19.41 -10.74
C LEU A 174 -41.52 -19.98 -12.14
N PRO A 175 -42.67 -20.65 -12.31
CA PRO A 175 -43.06 -21.22 -13.61
C PRO A 175 -43.30 -20.09 -14.64
N PRO A 176 -42.98 -20.33 -15.92
CA PRO A 176 -43.25 -19.36 -16.98
C PRO A 176 -44.78 -19.19 -17.11
N HIS A 177 -45.25 -17.96 -16.89
CA HIS A 177 -46.61 -17.53 -17.22
C HIS A 177 -46.77 -17.27 -18.72
#